data_AF-A0A1Y5K5J4-F1
#
_entry.id   AF-A0A1Y5K5J4-F1
#
_cell.length_a   1.000
_cell.length_b   1.000
_cell.length_c   1.000
_cell.angle_alpha   90.00
_cell.angle_beta   90.00
_cell.angle_gamma   90.00
#
_symmetry.space_group_name_H-M   'P 1'
#
loop_
_entity.id
_entity.type
_entity.pdbx_description
1 polymer ?
#
loop_
_entity_poly.entity_id
_entity_poly.type
_entity_poly.pdbx_seq_one_letter_code
_entity_poly.pdbx_strand_id
1 'polypeptide(L)' 'MSQLTLNQKLASLQPLVDLALFESSLAYRNKILCVLAEQEQTLNSINKEFGHAQPEGFGSEKKFVLGYN' A
#
# COMPACT_ATOMS: atom_id res chain seq x y z
N MET A 1 4.07 7.68 9.50
CA MET A 1 3.94 7.03 8.18
C MET A 1 4.62 7.94 7.16
N SER A 2 5.80 7.56 6.66
CA SER A 2 6.49 8.38 5.65
C SER A 2 5.71 8.36 4.34
N GLN A 3 5.27 9.53 3.87
CA GLN A 3 4.64 9.67 2.56
C GLN A 3 5.71 9.44 1.49
N LEU A 4 5.60 8.35 0.73
CA LEU A 4 6.41 8.14 -0.47
C LEU A 4 6.02 9.17 -1.51
N THR A 5 7.02 9.83 -2.11
CA THR A 5 6.76 10.73 -3.24
C THR A 5 6.28 9.93 -4.45
N LEU A 6 5.55 10.56 -5.37
CA LEU A 6 5.03 9.89 -6.58
C LEU A 6 6.14 9.15 -7.34
N ASN A 7 7.32 9.75 -7.46
CA ASN A 7 8.48 9.14 -8.13
C ASN A 7 8.99 7.90 -7.39
N GLN A 8 8.96 7.89 -6.06
CA GLN A 8 9.34 6.71 -5.27
C GLN A 8 8.31 5.58 -5.43
N LYS A 9 7.00 5.91 -5.47
CA LYS A 9 5.95 4.93 -5.79
C LYS A 9 6.14 4.36 -7.20
N LEU A 10 6.33 5.21 -8.20
CA LEU A 10 6.54 4.77 -9.59
C LEU A 10 7.80 3.89 -9.72
N ALA A 11 8.89 4.24 -9.04
CA ALA A 11 10.11 3.42 -9.00
C ALA A 11 9.87 2.04 -8.36
N SER A 12 9.08 1.97 -7.27
CA SER A 12 8.74 0.69 -6.63
C SER A 12 7.83 -0.21 -7.47
N LEU A 13 7.15 0.35 -8.48
CA LEU A 13 6.27 -0.36 -9.39
C LEU A 13 6.99 -0.83 -10.66
N GLN A 14 8.30 -0.62 -10.79
CA GLN A 14 9.05 -1.23 -11.89
C GLN A 14 9.11 -2.75 -11.73
N PRO A 15 8.98 -3.53 -12.82
CA PRO A 15 8.85 -3.11 -14.23
C PRO A 15 7.40 -2.93 -14.72
N LEU A 16 6.40 -2.98 -13.84
CA LEU A 16 4.97 -2.91 -14.21
C LEU A 16 4.58 -1.54 -14.79
N VAL A 17 5.27 -0.48 -14.35
CA VAL A 17 5.13 0.87 -14.89
C VAL A 17 6.38 1.21 -15.71
N ASP A 18 6.17 1.49 -16.99
CA ASP A 18 7.22 2.00 -17.88
C ASP A 18 7.38 3.50 -17.66
N LEU A 19 8.53 3.90 -17.12
CA LEU A 19 8.84 5.31 -16.83
C LEU A 19 9.01 6.14 -18.12
N ALA A 20 9.59 5.56 -19.17
CA ALA A 20 9.78 6.28 -20.44
C ALA A 20 8.42 6.54 -21.11
N LEU A 21 7.49 5.58 -21.01
CA LEU A 21 6.13 5.76 -21.50
C LEU A 21 5.31 6.71 -20.62
N PHE A 22 5.56 6.71 -19.31
CA PHE A 22 4.95 7.64 -18.36
C PHE A 22 5.34 9.11 -18.64
N GLU A 23 6.59 9.34 -19.05
CA GLU A 23 7.06 10.69 -19.39
C GLU A 23 6.63 11.14 -20.79
N SER A 24 6.53 10.22 -21.76
CA SER A 24 6.25 10.54 -23.17
C SER A 24 4.76 10.52 -23.56
N SER A 25 3.91 9.77 -22.85
CA SER A 25 2.50 9.60 -23.20
C SER A 25 1.55 10.11 -22.12
N LEU A 26 0.86 11.22 -22.42
CA LEU A 26 -0.13 11.82 -21.52
C LEU A 26 -1.30 10.86 -21.22
N ALA A 27 -1.74 10.09 -22.22
CA ALA A 27 -2.81 9.10 -22.03
C ALA A 27 -2.39 7.97 -21.09
N TYR A 28 -1.16 7.47 -21.21
CA TYR A 28 -0.62 6.44 -20.32
C TYR A 28 -0.43 6.99 -18.91
N ARG A 29 0.18 8.17 -18.78
CA ARG A 29 0.35 8.89 -17.51
C ARG A 29 -0.96 9.05 -16.76
N ASN A 30 -2.01 9.54 -17.43
CA ASN A 30 -3.31 9.75 -16.80
C ASN A 30 -3.94 8.44 -16.32
N LYS A 31 -3.84 7.37 -17.11
CA LYS A 31 -4.32 6.05 -16.66
C LYS A 31 -3.61 5.55 -15.41
N ILE A 32 -2.27 5.66 -15.36
CA ILE A 32 -1.49 5.28 -14.19
C ILE A 32 -1.89 6.11 -12.96
N LEU A 33 -2.03 7.43 -13.12
CA LEU A 33 -2.43 8.31 -12.02
C LEU A 33 -3.85 8.00 -11.51
N CYS A 34 -4.80 7.71 -12.40
CA CYS A 34 -6.15 7.28 -12.01
C CYS A 34 -6.11 5.99 -11.18
N VAL A 35 -5.36 4.98 -11.64
CA VAL A 35 -5.23 3.70 -10.91
C VAL A 35 -4.60 3.91 -9.54
N LEU A 36 -3.56 4.74 -9.44
CA LEU A 36 -2.92 5.05 -8.16
C LEU A 36 -3.89 5.75 -7.19
N ALA A 37 -4.72 6.67 -7.69
CA ALA A 37 -5.74 7.34 -6.89
C ALA A 37 -6.82 6.37 -6.39
N GLU A 38 -7.28 5.45 -7.25
CA GLU A 38 -8.23 4.39 -6.88
C GLU A 38 -7.65 3.50 -5.78
N GLN A 39 -6.39 3.07 -5.91
CA GLN A 39 -5.71 2.26 -4.90
C GLN A 39 -5.60 3.00 -3.56
N GLU A 40 -5.25 4.28 -3.56
CA GLU A 40 -5.22 5.09 -2.34
C GLU A 40 -6.60 5.20 -1.69
N GLN A 41 -7.65 5.39 -2.50
CA GLN A 41 -9.02 5.43 -2.00
C GLN A 41 -9.44 4.09 -1.39
N THR A 42 -9.14 2.96 -2.06
CA THR A 42 -9.43 1.62 -1.56
C THR A 42 -8.70 1.36 -0.24
N LEU A 43 -7.41 1.67 -0.16
CA LEU A 43 -6.63 1.51 1.08
C LEU A 43 -7.15 2.40 2.21
N ASN A 44 -7.59 3.62 1.91
CA ASN A 44 -8.23 4.49 2.89
C ASN A 44 -9.58 3.93 3.37
N SER A 45 -10.38 3.34 2.47
CA SER A 45 -11.63 2.69 2.86
C SER A 45 -11.37 1.48 3.76
N ILE A 46 -10.38 0.64 3.41
CA ILE A 46 -9.94 -0.49 4.25
C ILE A 46 -9.45 0.02 5.61
N ASN A 47 -8.60 1.05 5.65
CA ASN A 47 -8.14 1.63 6.90
C ASN A 47 -9.29 2.25 7.72
N LYS A 48 -10.35 2.76 7.10
CA LYS A 48 -11.54 3.23 7.83
C LYS A 48 -12.37 2.08 8.38
N GLU A 49 -12.49 1.00 7.61
CA GLU A 49 -13.24 -0.20 7.99
C GLU A 49 -12.56 -0.96 9.14
N PHE A 50 -11.23 -1.12 9.06
CA PHE A 50 -10.45 -1.93 10.01
C PHE A 50 -9.62 -1.11 11.00
N GLY A 51 -9.32 0.16 10.72
CA GLY A 51 -8.49 1.00 11.59
C GLY A 51 -9.18 1.44 12.89
N HIS A 52 -10.51 1.34 12.97
CA HIS A 52 -11.26 1.49 14.22
C HIS A 52 -11.53 0.14 14.92
N ALA A 53 -11.25 -0.97 14.25
CA ALA A 53 -11.31 -2.32 14.80
C ALA A 53 -9.90 -2.77 15.20
N GLN A 54 -9.25 -2.02 16.09
CA GLN A 54 -8.18 -2.61 16.88
C GLN A 54 -8.89 -3.36 18.01
N PRO A 55 -9.01 -4.70 17.99
CA PRO A 55 -9.49 -5.39 19.17
C PRO A 55 -8.47 -5.09 20.27
N GLU A 56 -8.91 -4.72 21.47
CA GLU A 56 -8.08 -4.54 22.67
C GLU A 56 -7.32 -5.83 23.11
N GLY A 57 -7.24 -6.82 22.23
CA GLY A 57 -6.60 -8.12 22.42
C GLY A 57 -5.67 -8.56 21.28
N PHE A 58 -5.32 -7.71 20.30
CA PHE A 58 -4.19 -8.01 19.39
C PHE A 58 -2.83 -7.70 20.05
N GLY A 59 -2.72 -8.14 21.30
CA GLY A 59 -1.58 -8.00 22.20
C GLY A 59 -1.50 -9.24 23.07
N SER A 60 -1.53 -10.42 22.45
CA SER A 60 -1.13 -11.66 23.11
C SER A 60 -0.80 -12.67 22.02
N GLU A 61 0.35 -12.47 21.37
CA GLU A 61 1.06 -13.62 20.84
C GLU A 61 1.19 -14.61 22.01
N LYS A 62 0.45 -15.72 21.93
CA LYS A 62 0.69 -16.89 22.77
C LYS A 62 2.16 -17.25 22.59
N LYS A 63 3.00 -16.85 23.55
CA LYS A 63 4.30 -17.49 23.76
C LYS A 63 4.00 -18.95 24.06
N PHE A 64 4.12 -19.80 23.05
CA PHE A 64 4.23 -21.23 23.26
C PHE A 64 5.52 -21.45 24.02
N VAL A 65 5.43 -21.59 25.34
CA VAL A 65 6.51 -22.16 26.13
C VAL A 65 6.40 -23.67 25.92
N LEU A 66 7.24 -24.21 25.04
CA LEU A 66 7.51 -25.63 24.99
C LEU A 66 8.21 -25.99 26.30
N GLY A 67 7.41 -26.36 27.31
CA GLY A 67 7.93 -26.89 28.56
C GLY A 67 8.63 -28.21 28.28
N TYR A 68 9.95 -28.20 28.29
CA TYR A 68 10.72 -29.41 28.55
C TYR A 68 10.56 -29.74 30.04
N ASN A 69 9.82 -30.80 30.33
CA ASN A 69 10.16 -31.87 31.27
C ASN A 69 9.17 -33.02 31.13
#